data_AF-A0A3N7D020-F1
#
_entry.id   AF-A0A3N7D020-F1
#
_cell.length_a   1.000
_cell.length_b   1.000
_cell.length_c   1.000
_cell.angle_alpha   90.00
_cell.angle_beta   90.00
_cell.angle_gamma   90.00
#
_symmetry.space_group_name_H-M   'P 1'
#
loop_
_entity.id
_entity.type
_entity.pdbx_description
1 polymer ?
#
loop_
_entity_poly.entity_id
_entity_poly.type
_entity_poly.pdbx_seq_one_letter_code
_entity_poly.pdbx_strand_id
1 'polypeptide(L)'
;MNIIPFLILVITTVMMLLWAYSALSKFRDLPRFRRGLRSQAFPRWVGKIVFWTLPVTELTLIIILWLPDTRLPGMYLSALLMLTFTIYIGGAVYGFYDRYPCPCGGIFRGMKWNTHFKVNFILTCIAVAGILLMEFGTN
;
A
#
# COMPACT_ATOMS: atom_id res chain seq x y z
N MET A 1 -19.47 22.68 -11.50
CA MET A 1 -18.86 21.87 -10.42
C MET A 1 -17.37 21.78 -10.69
N ASN A 2 -16.51 22.21 -9.76
CA ASN A 2 -15.07 22.06 -9.93
C ASN A 2 -14.71 20.57 -9.88
N ILE A 3 -14.15 20.06 -10.98
CA ILE A 3 -13.85 18.63 -11.14
C ILE A 3 -12.68 18.21 -10.22
N ILE A 4 -11.75 19.13 -9.94
CA ILE A 4 -10.51 18.83 -9.22
C ILE A 4 -10.76 18.40 -7.75
N PRO A 5 -11.52 19.13 -6.92
CA PRO A 5 -11.82 18.68 -5.56
C PRO A 5 -12.54 17.33 -5.51
N PHE A 6 -13.39 17.05 -6.50
CA PHE A 6 -14.06 15.76 -6.61
C PHE A 6 -13.06 14.63 -6.90
N LEU A 7 -12.13 14.82 -7.85
CA LEU A 7 -11.09 13.83 -8.14
C LEU A 7 -10.18 13.58 -6.93
N ILE A 8 -9.79 14.62 -6.19
CA ILE A 8 -9.00 14.50 -4.97
C ILE A 8 -9.73 13.65 -3.93
N LEU A 9 -11.03 13.87 -3.73
CA LEU A 9 -11.84 13.07 -2.81
C LEU A 9 -11.92 11.60 -3.23
N VAL A 10 -12.13 11.33 -4.53
CA VAL A 10 -12.18 9.96 -5.06
C VAL A 10 -10.84 9.25 -4.83
N ILE A 11 -9.72 9.88 -5.19
CA ILE A 11 -8.38 9.29 -5.03
C ILE A 11 -8.08 9.03 -3.55
N THR A 12 -8.36 10.00 -2.68
CA THR A 12 -8.17 9.87 -1.23
C THR A 12 -8.99 8.72 -0.67
N THR A 13 -10.25 8.59 -1.09
CA THR A 13 -11.14 7.50 -0.66
C THR A 13 -10.61 6.14 -1.12
N VAL A 14 -10.13 6.02 -2.37
CA VAL A 14 -9.52 4.78 -2.88
C VAL A 14 -8.31 4.38 -2.05
N MET A 15 -7.42 5.33 -1.72
CA MET A 15 -6.24 5.06 -0.90
C MET A 15 -6.63 4.68 0.54
N MET A 16 -7.59 5.37 1.15
CA MET A 16 -8.10 5.00 2.48
C MET A 16 -8.68 3.59 2.51
N LEU A 17 -9.49 3.22 1.50
CA LEU A 17 -10.07 1.88 1.41
C LEU A 17 -9.01 0.80 1.23
N LEU A 18 -7.98 1.08 0.43
CA LEU A 18 -6.82 0.19 0.27
C LEU A 18 -6.13 -0.07 1.62
N TRP A 19 -5.81 0.99 2.37
CA TRP A 19 -5.14 0.87 3.66
C TRP A 19 -6.03 0.19 4.70
N ALA A 20 -7.32 0.52 4.75
CA ALA A 20 -8.29 -0.14 5.62
C ALA A 20 -8.39 -1.63 5.34
N TYR A 21 -8.55 -2.01 4.08
CA TYR A 21 -8.59 -3.41 3.67
C TYR A 21 -7.28 -4.14 4.04
N SER A 22 -6.14 -3.52 3.74
CA SER A 22 -4.82 -4.08 3.99
C SER A 22 -4.58 -4.32 5.49
N ALA A 23 -4.88 -3.34 6.34
CA ALA A 23 -4.73 -3.43 7.79
C ALA A 23 -5.70 -4.45 8.39
N LEU A 24 -7.00 -4.36 8.06
CA LEU A 24 -8.03 -5.26 8.59
C LEU A 24 -7.73 -6.72 8.24
N SER A 25 -7.24 -6.99 7.03
CA SER A 25 -6.88 -8.36 6.63
C SER A 25 -5.75 -8.96 7.49
N LYS A 26 -4.84 -8.13 8.03
CA LYS A 26 -3.75 -8.56 8.91
C LYS A 26 -4.20 -8.76 10.34
N PHE A 27 -5.03 -7.86 10.87
CA PHE A 27 -5.57 -8.00 12.22
C PHE A 27 -6.54 -9.17 12.36
N ARG A 28 -7.33 -9.47 11.31
CA ARG A 28 -8.25 -10.62 11.31
C ARG A 28 -7.54 -11.98 11.43
N ASP A 29 -6.30 -12.11 10.92
CA ASP A 29 -5.54 -13.37 10.99
C ASP A 29 -4.04 -13.08 11.18
N LEU A 30 -3.70 -12.58 12.37
CA LEU A 30 -2.33 -12.30 12.79
C LEU A 30 -1.40 -13.53 12.68
N PRO A 31 -1.79 -14.75 13.08
CA PRO A 31 -0.96 -15.93 12.91
C PRO A 31 -0.56 -16.18 11.45
N ARG A 32 -1.48 -15.99 10.50
CA ARG A 32 -1.21 -16.13 9.08
C ARG A 32 -0.36 -15.00 8.53
N PHE A 33 -0.60 -13.75 8.94
CA PHE A 33 0.28 -12.64 8.56
C PHE A 33 1.72 -12.91 9.02
N ARG A 34 1.90 -13.39 10.26
CA ARG A 34 3.21 -13.79 10.80
C ARG A 34 3.86 -14.91 10.01
N ARG A 35 3.10 -15.95 9.60
CA ARG A 35 3.60 -17.01 8.72
C ARG A 35 4.01 -16.48 7.35
N GLY A 36 3.19 -15.59 6.76
CA GLY A 36 3.48 -14.94 5.48
C GLY A 36 4.76 -14.11 5.51
N LEU A 37 5.02 -13.39 6.60
CA LEU A 37 6.27 -12.64 6.79
C LEU A 37 7.51 -13.55 6.89
N ARG A 38 7.37 -14.75 7.47
CA ARG A 38 8.48 -15.72 7.55
C ARG A 38 8.86 -16.33 6.20
N SER A 39 7.95 -16.29 5.23
CA SER A 39 8.16 -16.77 3.86
C SER A 39 8.54 -15.66 2.87
N GLN A 40 8.79 -14.44 3.33
CA GLN A 40 9.25 -13.36 2.47
C GLN A 40 10.74 -13.49 2.14
N ALA A 41 11.17 -12.83 1.07
CA ALA A 41 12.55 -12.82 0.59
C ALA A 41 13.49 -11.89 1.40
N PHE A 42 13.05 -11.41 2.56
CA PHE A 42 13.85 -10.58 3.45
C PHE A 42 14.23 -11.32 4.75
N PRO A 43 15.26 -10.84 5.47
CA PRO A 43 15.68 -11.47 6.73
C PRO A 43 14.58 -11.55 7.79
N ARG A 44 14.61 -12.59 8.63
CA ARG A 44 13.60 -12.81 9.68
C ARG A 44 13.46 -11.63 10.66
N TRP A 45 14.52 -10.87 10.89
CA TRP A 45 14.47 -9.69 11.77
C TRP A 45 13.64 -8.56 11.16
N VAL A 46 13.73 -8.34 9.83
CA VAL A 46 12.86 -7.40 9.10
C VAL A 46 11.40 -7.82 9.28
N GLY A 47 11.12 -9.12 9.14
CA GLY A 47 9.76 -9.65 9.36
C GLY A 47 9.21 -9.40 10.76
N LYS A 48 10.05 -9.37 11.81
CA LYS A 48 9.60 -9.02 13.17
C LYS A 48 9.20 -7.55 13.30
N ILE A 49 9.94 -6.66 12.63
CA ILE A 49 9.65 -5.22 12.61
C ILE A 49 8.34 -4.98 11.83
N VAL A 50 8.28 -5.46 10.59
CA VAL A 50 7.13 -5.31 9.67
C VAL A 50 5.84 -5.87 10.27
N PHE A 51 5.91 -6.91 11.11
CA PHE A 51 4.73 -7.50 11.75
C PHE A 51 3.89 -6.48 12.54
N TRP A 52 4.52 -5.51 13.20
CA TRP A 52 3.79 -4.47 13.93
C TRP A 52 3.78 -3.14 13.20
N THR A 53 4.91 -2.76 12.60
CA THR A 53 5.02 -1.44 11.98
C THR A 53 4.10 -1.30 10.78
N LEU A 54 3.91 -2.36 9.99
CA LEU A 54 3.12 -2.26 8.77
C LEU A 54 1.62 -2.07 9.04
N PRO A 55 0.93 -2.93 9.81
CA PRO A 55 -0.49 -2.69 10.14
C PRO A 55 -0.73 -1.35 10.84
N VAL A 56 0.19 -0.93 11.72
CA VAL A 56 0.08 0.36 12.41
C VAL A 56 0.19 1.51 11.43
N THR A 57 1.18 1.48 10.52
CA THR A 57 1.36 2.51 9.49
C THR A 57 0.14 2.60 8.59
N GLU A 58 -0.43 1.46 8.19
CA GLU A 58 -1.64 1.41 7.38
C GLU A 58 -2.84 2.05 8.09
N LEU A 59 -3.02 1.81 9.39
CA LEU A 59 -4.07 2.47 10.17
C LEU A 59 -3.82 3.97 10.33
N THR A 60 -2.58 4.37 10.58
CA THR A 60 -2.20 5.79 10.71
C THR A 60 -2.47 6.53 9.39
N LEU A 61 -2.17 5.92 8.24
CA LEU A 61 -2.45 6.52 6.93
C LEU A 61 -3.93 6.80 6.70
N ILE A 62 -4.84 5.96 7.21
CA ILE A 62 -6.29 6.21 7.12
C ILE A 62 -6.65 7.51 7.85
N ILE A 63 -6.12 7.71 9.05
CA ILE A 63 -6.38 8.90 9.87
C ILE A 63 -5.81 10.14 9.20
N ILE A 64 -4.56 10.06 8.73
CA ILE A 64 -3.88 11.19 8.07
C ILE A 64 -4.60 11.61 6.77
N LEU A 65 -5.08 10.65 5.97
CA LEU A 65 -5.80 10.93 4.72
C LEU A 65 -7.22 11.48 4.96
N TRP A 66 -7.84 11.10 6.09
CA TRP A 66 -9.19 11.56 6.44
C TRP A 66 -9.20 13.06 6.76
N LEU A 67 -8.23 13.53 7.55
CA LEU A 67 -8.13 14.92 7.97
C LEU A 67 -7.68 15.81 6.80
N PRO A 68 -8.42 16.89 6.45
CA PRO A 68 -8.11 17.75 5.31
C PRO A 68 -6.69 18.34 5.34
N ASP A 69 -6.27 18.84 6.51
CA ASP A 69 -4.99 19.55 6.67
C ASP A 69 -3.77 18.62 6.54
N THR A 70 -3.94 17.32 6.82
CA THR A 70 -2.86 16.33 6.73
C THR A 70 -2.95 15.44 5.49
N ARG A 71 -3.91 15.70 4.60
CA ARG A 71 -4.18 14.83 3.45
C ARG A 71 -3.01 14.74 2.48
N LEU A 72 -2.38 15.88 2.18
CA LEU A 72 -1.22 15.94 1.29
C LEU A 72 -0.03 15.13 1.81
N PRO A 73 0.46 15.32 3.06
CA PRO A 73 1.52 14.45 3.60
C PRO A 73 1.08 12.98 3.69
N GLY A 74 -0.19 12.70 3.98
CA GLY A 74 -0.74 11.34 3.91
C GLY A 74 -0.67 10.72 2.52
N MET A 75 -0.89 11.51 1.47
CA MET A 75 -0.80 11.06 0.08
C MET A 75 0.67 10.80 -0.32
N TYR A 76 1.61 11.64 0.11
CA TYR A 76 3.04 11.40 -0.05
C TYR A 76 3.50 10.09 0.61
N LEU A 77 3.12 9.88 1.88
CA LEU A 77 3.45 8.64 2.59
C LEU A 77 2.79 7.42 1.93
N SER A 78 1.56 7.57 1.44
CA SER A 78 0.86 6.52 0.70
C SER A 78 1.57 6.16 -0.61
N ALA A 79 2.02 7.16 -1.37
CA ALA A 79 2.79 6.97 -2.60
C ALA A 79 4.13 6.28 -2.33
N LEU A 80 4.85 6.69 -1.27
CA LEU A 80 6.11 6.07 -0.87
C LEU A 80 5.94 4.60 -0.47
N LEU A 81 4.91 4.30 0.34
CA LEU A 81 4.64 2.93 0.76
C LEU A 81 4.20 2.04 -0.42
N MET A 82 3.34 2.56 -1.30
CA MET A 82 2.92 1.86 -2.51
C MET A 82 4.06 1.64 -3.50
N LEU A 83 4.96 2.62 -3.66
CA LEU A 83 6.16 2.48 -4.48
C LEU A 83 7.06 1.38 -3.91
N THR A 84 7.27 1.37 -2.59
CA THR A 84 8.06 0.33 -1.91
C THR A 84 7.48 -1.06 -2.17
N PHE A 85 6.16 -1.23 -2.06
CA PHE A 85 5.49 -2.48 -2.40
C PHE A 85 5.61 -2.84 -3.87
N THR A 86 5.47 -1.87 -4.77
CA THR A 86 5.60 -2.08 -6.21
C THR A 86 6.99 -2.58 -6.57
N ILE A 87 8.04 -1.94 -6.03
CA ILE A 87 9.43 -2.37 -6.22
C ILE A 87 9.63 -3.77 -5.66
N TYR A 88 9.16 -4.04 -4.44
CA TYR A 88 9.31 -5.35 -3.81
C TYR A 88 8.65 -6.47 -4.63
N ILE A 89 7.41 -6.26 -5.10
CA ILE A 89 6.68 -7.22 -5.94
C ILE A 89 7.33 -7.36 -7.32
N GLY A 90 7.84 -6.27 -7.89
CA GLY A 90 8.62 -6.29 -9.13
C GLY A 90 9.85 -7.19 -8.99
N GLY A 91 10.54 -7.11 -7.84
CA GLY A 91 11.59 -8.03 -7.43
C GLY A 91 11.25 -9.50 -7.65
N ALA A 92 10.05 -9.91 -7.21
CA ALA A 92 9.56 -11.28 -7.33
C ALA A 92 9.16 -11.64 -8.77
N VAL A 93 8.63 -10.68 -9.55
CA VAL A 93 8.28 -10.90 -10.97
C VAL A 93 9.52 -11.12 -11.83
N TYR A 94 10.57 -10.35 -11.62
CA TYR A 94 11.82 -10.41 -12.40
C TYR A 94 12.84 -11.43 -11.87
N GLY A 95 12.49 -12.19 -10.82
CA GLY A 95 13.33 -13.28 -10.33
C GLY A 95 14.57 -12.82 -9.53
N PHE A 96 14.53 -11.63 -8.92
CA PHE A 96 15.65 -11.10 -8.14
C PHE A 96 15.85 -11.79 -6.77
N TYR A 97 14.91 -12.63 -6.33
CA TYR A 97 14.96 -13.28 -5.03
C TYR A 97 15.22 -14.78 -5.13
N ASP A 98 16.12 -15.28 -4.27
CA ASP A 98 16.45 -16.71 -4.15
C ASP A 98 15.26 -17.58 -3.66
N ARG A 99 14.26 -16.94 -3.05
CA ARG A 99 12.99 -17.58 -2.67
C ARG A 99 11.83 -16.78 -3.19
N TYR A 100 10.90 -17.49 -3.83
CA TYR A 100 9.63 -16.91 -4.23
C TYR A 100 8.80 -16.57 -2.99
N PRO A 101 8.49 -15.29 -2.74
CA PRO A 101 7.73 -14.92 -1.55
C PRO A 101 6.34 -15.54 -1.59
N CYS A 102 5.74 -15.82 -0.43
CA CYS A 102 4.33 -16.21 -0.36
C CYS A 102 3.46 -14.94 -0.31
N PRO A 103 2.33 -14.85 -1.05
CA PRO A 103 1.47 -13.69 -0.93
C PRO A 103 0.86 -13.61 0.47
N CYS A 104 1.16 -12.54 1.20
CA CYS A 104 0.81 -12.34 2.60
C CYS A 104 -0.43 -11.45 2.84
N GLY A 105 -1.10 -10.98 1.77
CA GLY A 105 -2.29 -10.11 1.84
C GLY A 105 -3.56 -10.80 1.35
N GLY A 106 -4.69 -10.56 2.03
CA GLY A 106 -6.00 -11.19 1.82
C GLY A 106 -6.35 -11.56 0.37
N ILE A 107 -6.92 -10.61 -0.40
CA ILE A 107 -7.32 -10.77 -1.81
C ILE A 107 -6.12 -11.11 -2.70
N PHE A 108 -4.91 -10.68 -2.33
CA PHE A 108 -3.68 -10.95 -3.08
C PHE A 108 -3.20 -12.40 -2.98
N ARG A 109 -3.80 -13.24 -2.12
CA ARG A 109 -3.45 -14.66 -1.98
C ARG A 109 -3.66 -15.46 -3.27
N GLY A 110 -4.74 -15.19 -3.99
CA GLY A 110 -5.07 -15.91 -5.24
C GLY A 110 -4.45 -15.30 -6.49
N MET A 111 -3.73 -14.19 -6.36
CA MET A 111 -3.30 -13.37 -7.48
C MET A 111 -1.92 -13.82 -7.99
N LYS A 112 -1.79 -13.99 -9.31
CA LYS A 112 -0.47 -14.17 -9.95
C LYS A 112 0.40 -12.93 -9.70
N TRP A 113 1.70 -13.12 -9.51
CA TRP A 113 2.64 -12.02 -9.21
C TRP A 113 2.63 -10.91 -10.26
N ASN A 114 2.52 -11.26 -11.55
CA ASN A 114 2.37 -10.28 -12.63
C ASN A 114 1.12 -9.41 -12.48
N THR A 115 0.00 -10.00 -12.04
CA THR A 115 -1.25 -9.26 -11.79
C THR A 115 -1.10 -8.37 -10.56
N HIS A 116 -0.47 -8.88 -9.49
CA HIS A 116 -0.23 -8.10 -8.28
C HIS A 116 0.69 -6.91 -8.56
N PHE A 117 1.74 -7.09 -9.34
CA PHE A 117 2.62 -6.02 -9.78
C PHE A 117 1.86 -4.93 -10.54
N LYS A 118 1.02 -5.32 -11.51
CA LYS A 118 0.18 -4.37 -12.27
C LYS A 118 -0.76 -3.58 -11.35
N VAL A 119 -1.41 -4.23 -10.40
CA VAL A 119 -2.31 -3.57 -9.44
C VAL A 119 -1.53 -2.56 -8.59
N ASN A 120 -0.38 -2.95 -8.03
CA ASN A 120 0.44 -2.05 -7.21
C ASN A 120 0.99 -0.86 -8.02
N PHE A 121 1.39 -1.10 -9.27
CA PHE A 121 1.84 -0.05 -10.17
C PHE A 121 0.72 0.97 -10.45
N ILE A 122 -0.48 0.51 -10.78
CA ILE A 122 -1.65 1.38 -10.98
C ILE A 122 -1.97 2.20 -9.72
N LEU A 123 -2.00 1.55 -8.56
CA LEU A 123 -2.26 2.24 -7.27
C LEU A 123 -1.16 3.25 -6.92
N THR A 124 0.10 2.98 -7.29
CA THR A 124 1.20 3.93 -7.14
C THR A 124 0.98 5.16 -8.03
N CYS A 125 0.60 4.96 -9.30
CA CYS A 125 0.26 6.06 -10.20
C CYS A 125 -0.93 6.88 -9.70
N ILE A 126 -1.95 6.23 -9.13
CA ILE A 126 -3.11 6.91 -8.52
C ILE A 126 -2.67 7.78 -7.35
N ALA A 127 -1.79 7.29 -6.47
CA ALA A 127 -1.28 8.07 -5.35
C ALA A 127 -0.47 9.29 -5.83
N VAL A 128 0.39 9.12 -6.86
CA VAL A 128 1.15 10.21 -7.48
C VAL A 128 0.22 11.24 -8.14
N ALA A 129 -0.81 10.80 -8.85
CA ALA A 129 -1.82 11.70 -9.41
C ALA A 129 -2.54 12.50 -8.32
N GLY A 130 -2.82 11.87 -7.16
CA GLY A 130 -3.36 12.55 -5.99
C GLY A 130 -2.48 13.68 -5.50
N ILE A 131 -1.16 13.45 -5.42
CA ILE A 131 -0.17 14.48 -5.05
C ILE A 131 -0.20 15.64 -6.05
N LEU A 132 -0.08 15.34 -7.34
CA LEU A 132 -0.04 16.37 -8.39
C LEU A 132 -1.31 17.24 -8.40
N LEU A 133 -2.49 16.63 -8.21
CA LEU A 133 -3.75 17.35 -8.14
C LEU A 133 -3.85 18.24 -6.90
N MET A 134 -3.34 17.80 -5.75
CA MET A 134 -3.34 18.60 -4.52
C MET A 134 -2.36 19.78 -4.60
N GLU A 135 -1.15 19.57 -5.12
CA GLU A 135 -0.11 20.59 -5.24
C GLU A 135 -0.40 21.64 -6.33
N PHE A 136 -0.87 21.20 -7.50
CA PHE A 136 -0.97 22.07 -8.68
C PHE A 136 -2.40 22.33 -9.14
N GLY A 137 -3.37 21.51 -8.73
CA GLY A 137 -4.77 21.62 -9.19
C GLY A 137 -5.64 22.56 -8.35
N THR A 138 -5.14 23.08 -7.24
CA THR A 138 -5.89 23.99 -6.35
C THR A 138 -5.38 25.44 -6.37
N ASN A 139 -4.35 25.73 -7.18
CA ASN A 139 -3.89 27.07 -7.51
C ASN A 139 -4.68 27.64 -8.70
#